data_AF-A0A920L578-F1
#
_entry.id   AF-A0A920L578-F1
#
_cell.length_a   1.000
_cell.length_b   1.000
_cell.length_c   1.000
_cell.angle_alpha   90.00
_cell.angle_beta   90.00
_cell.angle_gamma   90.00
#
_symmetry.space_group_name_H-M   'P 1'
#
loop_
_entity.id
_entity.type
_entity.pdbx_description
1 polymer ?
#
loop_
_entity_poly.entity_id
_entity_poly.type
_entity_poly.pdbx_seq_one_letter_code
_entity_poly.pdbx_strand_id
1 'polypeptide(L)'
;MLMDVLADLSMTATLDTSLKIGALVLEQLSGVARLHKRQVEQAAFTVLKSADVPSILVETGFISNPQEAERLATPTYQDKLARAIRRGIQSWFARQPPPGTLLAWQREQGGREVTIVEGDTLSEIAEQFGVSVASIKETNGLNRDVIFVGQTLVIPEGRP
;
A
#
# COMPACT_ATOMS: atom_id res chain seq x y z
N MET A 1 -26.24 -19.52 14.47
CA MET A 1 -26.55 -19.53 13.03
C MET A 1 -26.04 -18.27 12.32
N LEU A 2 -26.59 -17.07 12.53
CA LEU A 2 -26.09 -15.86 11.82
C LEU A 2 -24.69 -15.43 12.29
N MET A 3 -24.44 -15.40 13.60
CA MET A 3 -23.14 -15.02 14.16
C MET A 3 -22.01 -15.96 13.69
N ASP A 4 -22.30 -17.25 13.58
CA ASP A 4 -21.32 -18.25 13.12
C ASP A 4 -20.98 -18.02 11.63
N VAL A 5 -21.99 -17.74 10.80
CA VAL A 5 -21.79 -17.41 9.38
C VAL A 5 -20.99 -16.12 9.21
N LEU A 6 -21.29 -15.08 10.01
CA LEU A 6 -20.54 -13.82 9.97
C LEU A 6 -19.09 -14.01 10.43
N ALA A 7 -18.86 -14.84 11.45
CA ALA A 7 -17.52 -15.19 11.92
C ALA A 7 -16.74 -15.95 10.85
N ASP A 8 -17.36 -16.92 10.17
CA ASP A 8 -16.73 -17.68 9.08
C ASP A 8 -16.41 -16.79 7.88
N LEU A 9 -17.31 -15.88 7.52
CA LEU A 9 -17.08 -14.89 6.47
C LEU A 9 -15.94 -13.94 6.83
N SER A 10 -15.88 -13.46 8.08
CA SER A 10 -14.78 -12.64 8.58
C SER A 10 -13.46 -13.39 8.52
N MET A 11 -13.42 -14.65 9.00
CA MET A 11 -12.21 -15.46 8.98
C MET A 11 -11.73 -15.72 7.55
N THR A 12 -12.66 -15.98 6.62
CA THR A 12 -12.36 -16.17 5.19
C THR A 12 -11.80 -14.90 4.56
N ALA A 13 -12.43 -13.74 4.84
CA ALA A 13 -11.95 -12.45 4.35
C ALA A 13 -10.57 -12.09 4.91
N THR A 14 -10.34 -12.36 6.20
CA THR A 14 -9.05 -12.19 6.88
C THR A 14 -7.98 -13.07 6.25
N LEU A 15 -8.30 -14.34 5.95
CA LEU A 15 -7.38 -15.28 5.31
C LEU A 15 -7.03 -14.86 3.86
N ASP A 16 -8.01 -14.43 3.06
CA ASP A 16 -7.78 -13.89 1.72
C ASP A 16 -6.87 -12.64 1.77
N THR A 17 -7.12 -11.75 2.74
CA THR A 17 -6.29 -10.57 2.98
C THR A 17 -4.86 -10.96 3.35
N SER A 18 -4.69 -11.91 4.29
CA SER A 18 -3.38 -12.46 4.66
C SER A 18 -2.60 -13.01 3.48
N LEU A 19 -3.26 -13.77 2.60
CA LEU A 19 -2.63 -14.35 1.41
C LEU A 19 -2.14 -13.26 0.44
N LYS A 20 -2.95 -12.22 0.21
CA LYS A 20 -2.59 -11.09 -0.65
C LYS A 20 -1.42 -10.27 -0.07
N ILE A 21 -1.45 -9.98 1.22
CA ILE A 21 -0.32 -9.31 1.92
C ILE A 21 0.93 -10.17 1.80
N GLY A 22 0.81 -11.47 2.10
CA GLY A 22 1.91 -12.43 2.03
C GLY A 22 2.55 -12.48 0.64
N ALA A 23 1.74 -12.44 -0.43
CA ALA A 23 2.24 -12.46 -1.80
C ALA A 23 3.08 -11.21 -2.14
N LEU A 24 2.63 -10.03 -1.72
CA LEU A 24 3.37 -8.78 -1.91
C LEU A 24 4.67 -8.75 -1.10
N VAL A 25 4.64 -9.27 0.13
CA VAL A 25 5.85 -9.40 0.97
C VAL A 25 6.83 -10.41 0.34
N LEU A 26 6.34 -11.56 -0.14
CA LEU A 26 7.15 -12.59 -0.79
C LEU A 26 7.84 -12.08 -2.06
N GLU A 27 7.13 -11.30 -2.88
CA GLU A 27 7.68 -10.63 -4.07
C GLU A 27 8.85 -9.71 -3.71
N GLN A 28 8.72 -8.92 -2.64
CA GLN A 28 9.82 -8.04 -2.20
C GLN A 28 11.00 -8.82 -1.61
N LEU A 29 10.74 -9.92 -0.92
CA LEU A 29 11.76 -10.78 -0.33
C LEU A 29 12.55 -11.57 -1.40
N SER A 30 11.95 -11.87 -2.55
CA SER A 30 12.63 -12.58 -3.64
C SER A 30 13.83 -11.82 -4.20
N GLY A 31 13.87 -10.49 -4.02
CA GLY A 31 15.00 -9.64 -4.38
C GLY A 31 16.12 -9.58 -3.33
N VAL A 32 15.93 -10.19 -2.16
CA VAL A 32 16.89 -10.12 -1.02
C VAL A 32 17.41 -11.50 -0.63
N ALA A 33 16.52 -12.49 -0.56
CA ALA A 33 16.82 -13.84 -0.10
C ALA A 33 16.45 -14.88 -1.16
N ARG A 34 17.10 -16.04 -1.10
CA ARG A 34 16.68 -17.18 -1.92
C ARG A 34 15.37 -17.71 -1.37
N LEU A 35 14.34 -17.72 -2.21
CA LEU A 35 13.04 -18.26 -1.82
C LEU A 35 13.05 -19.80 -1.81
N HIS A 36 12.51 -20.40 -0.75
CA HIS A 36 12.24 -21.83 -0.68
C HIS A 36 11.02 -22.22 -1.53
N LYS A 37 10.02 -21.34 -1.59
CA LYS A 37 8.79 -21.48 -2.40
C LYS A 37 8.52 -20.18 -3.15
N ARG A 38 8.01 -20.31 -4.37
CA ARG A 38 7.67 -19.16 -5.24
C ARG A 38 6.30 -18.56 -4.94
N GLN A 39 5.50 -19.23 -4.13
CA GLN A 39 4.13 -18.84 -3.77
C GLN A 39 4.00 -18.88 -2.24
N VAL A 40 2.97 -18.19 -1.75
CA VAL A 40 2.62 -18.21 -0.32
C VAL A 40 2.07 -19.58 0.02
N GLU A 41 2.60 -20.21 1.06
CA GLU A 41 2.13 -21.48 1.56
C GLU A 41 1.13 -21.28 2.72
N GLN A 42 0.25 -22.26 2.92
CA GLN A 42 -0.70 -22.28 4.02
C GLN A 42 -0.46 -23.48 4.91
N ALA A 43 -0.51 -23.25 6.22
CA ALA A 43 -0.42 -24.30 7.22
C ALA A 43 -1.17 -23.88 8.50
N ALA A 44 -1.52 -24.86 9.33
CA ALA A 44 -2.35 -24.67 10.53
C ALA A 44 -1.59 -24.08 11.74
N PHE A 45 -0.80 -23.02 11.53
CA PHE A 45 -0.07 -22.35 12.61
C PHE A 45 -1.03 -21.60 13.53
N THR A 46 -1.00 -21.90 14.83
CA THR A 46 -1.87 -21.25 15.84
C THR A 46 -1.72 -19.74 15.86
N VAL A 47 -0.51 -19.23 15.65
CA VAL A 47 -0.21 -17.79 15.62
C VAL A 47 -0.86 -17.03 14.46
N LEU A 48 -1.43 -17.74 13.48
CA LEU A 48 -2.07 -17.14 12.30
C LEU A 48 -3.62 -17.22 12.35
N LYS A 49 -4.22 -17.67 13.47
CA LYS A 49 -5.65 -17.97 13.57
C LYS A 49 -6.55 -16.82 14.03
N SER A 50 -6.10 -15.57 13.97
CA SER A 50 -6.99 -14.44 14.27
C SER A 50 -8.09 -14.30 13.21
N ALA A 51 -9.34 -14.10 13.64
CA ALA A 51 -10.50 -13.98 12.76
C ALA A 51 -10.69 -12.57 12.17
N ASP A 52 -10.06 -11.58 12.77
CA ASP A 52 -10.22 -10.15 12.51
C ASP A 52 -8.90 -9.42 12.21
N VAL A 53 -7.76 -10.09 12.38
CA VAL A 53 -6.42 -9.55 12.11
C VAL A 53 -5.70 -10.38 11.04
N PRO A 54 -5.43 -9.81 9.84
CA PRO A 54 -4.61 -10.46 8.85
C PRO A 54 -3.22 -10.77 9.42
N SER A 55 -2.87 -12.06 9.42
CA SER A 55 -1.64 -12.58 9.99
C SER A 55 -0.82 -13.32 8.93
N ILE A 56 0.49 -13.11 8.91
CA ILE A 56 1.44 -13.84 8.06
C ILE A 56 2.62 -14.32 8.90
N LEU A 57 3.20 -15.46 8.53
CA LEU A 57 4.48 -15.93 9.06
C LEU A 57 5.53 -15.74 7.98
N VAL A 58 6.59 -14.99 8.29
CA VAL A 58 7.68 -14.74 7.36
C VAL A 58 8.89 -15.55 7.78
N GLU A 59 9.29 -16.50 6.93
CA GLU A 59 10.53 -17.24 7.08
C GLU A 59 11.67 -16.45 6.44
N THR A 60 12.60 -15.96 7.27
CA THR A 60 13.72 -15.11 6.81
C THR A 60 14.94 -15.90 6.35
N GLY A 61 14.96 -17.21 6.63
CA GLY A 61 16.03 -18.15 6.33
C GLY A 61 16.12 -19.27 7.37
N PHE A 62 16.95 -20.27 7.11
CA PHE A 62 17.15 -21.44 7.94
C PHE A 62 18.44 -21.31 8.77
N ILE A 63 18.30 -21.17 10.09
CA ILE A 63 19.48 -21.15 10.99
C ILE A 63 20.26 -22.47 11.00
N SER A 64 19.63 -23.56 10.56
CA SER A 64 20.28 -24.85 10.36
C SER A 64 21.23 -24.89 9.16
N ASN A 65 21.12 -23.92 8.23
CA ASN A 65 22.08 -23.73 7.14
C ASN A 65 23.17 -22.74 7.59
N PRO A 66 24.46 -23.14 7.67
CA PRO A 66 25.52 -22.27 8.17
C PRO A 66 25.67 -20.95 7.40
N GLN A 67 25.48 -20.96 6.07
CA GLN A 67 25.61 -19.77 5.23
C GLN A 67 24.45 -18.79 5.45
N GLU A 68 23.24 -19.30 5.68
CA GLU A 68 22.09 -18.46 6.00
C GLU A 68 22.16 -17.94 7.44
N ALA A 69 22.60 -18.77 8.39
CA ALA A 69 22.82 -18.38 9.77
C ALA A 69 23.83 -17.22 9.89
N GLU A 70 24.95 -17.30 9.17
CA GLU A 70 25.96 -16.22 9.13
C GLU A 70 25.34 -14.92 8.59
N ARG A 71 24.58 -14.98 7.49
CA ARG A 71 23.89 -13.80 6.95
C ARG A 71 22.87 -13.24 7.92
N LEU A 72 22.03 -14.08 8.51
CA LEU A 72 20.99 -13.71 9.48
C LEU A 72 21.57 -13.03 10.73
N ALA A 73 22.82 -13.32 11.09
CA ALA A 73 23.53 -12.66 12.18
C ALA A 73 24.03 -11.24 11.84
N THR A 74 24.02 -10.83 10.56
CA THR A 74 24.53 -9.51 10.16
C THR A 74 23.44 -8.42 10.19
N PRO A 75 23.71 -7.24 10.81
CA PRO A 75 22.75 -6.13 10.83
C PRO A 75 22.35 -5.65 9.43
N THR A 76 23.29 -5.64 8.49
CA THR A 76 23.03 -5.23 7.10
C THR A 76 22.03 -6.14 6.39
N TYR A 77 22.09 -7.46 6.62
CA TYR A 77 21.12 -8.38 6.02
C TYR A 77 19.75 -8.28 6.70
N GLN A 78 19.71 -8.13 8.03
CA GLN A 78 18.48 -7.88 8.78
C GLN A 78 17.76 -6.60 8.30
N ASP A 79 18.50 -5.51 8.07
CA ASP A 79 17.94 -4.27 7.51
C ASP A 79 17.38 -4.49 6.10
N LYS A 80 18.07 -5.23 5.23
CA LYS A 80 17.54 -5.57 3.90
C LYS A 80 16.23 -6.35 3.97
N LEU A 81 16.12 -7.34 4.86
CA LEU A 81 14.89 -8.11 5.08
C LEU A 81 13.77 -7.21 5.62
N ALA A 82 14.05 -6.40 6.63
CA ALA A 82 13.08 -5.47 7.20
C ALA A 82 12.55 -4.46 6.17
N ARG A 83 13.42 -3.94 5.29
CA ARG A 83 13.02 -3.06 4.18
C ARG A 83 12.15 -3.78 3.17
N ALA A 84 12.44 -5.03 2.83
CA ALA A 84 11.61 -5.82 1.91
C ALA A 84 10.21 -6.07 2.50
N ILE A 85 10.12 -6.49 3.76
CA ILE A 85 8.85 -6.67 4.46
C ILE A 85 8.05 -5.36 4.49
N ARG A 86 8.70 -4.26 4.90
CA ARG A 86 8.08 -2.93 4.91
C ARG A 86 7.54 -2.54 3.54
N ARG A 87 8.32 -2.72 2.46
CA ARG A 87 7.88 -2.40 1.10
C ARG A 87 6.64 -3.21 0.72
N GLY A 88 6.60 -4.51 1.04
CA GLY A 88 5.44 -5.36 0.78
C GLY A 88 4.18 -4.85 1.50
N ILE A 89 4.31 -4.49 2.77
CA ILE A 89 3.21 -3.91 3.57
C ILE A 89 2.78 -2.54 3.02
N GLN A 90 3.72 -1.68 2.65
CA GLN A 90 3.41 -0.38 2.02
C GLN A 90 2.69 -0.56 0.68
N SER A 91 3.12 -1.53 -0.15
CA SER A 91 2.45 -1.87 -1.39
C SER A 91 1.02 -2.36 -1.18
N TRP A 92 0.77 -3.13 -0.11
CA TRP A 92 -0.58 -3.54 0.26
C TRP A 92 -1.47 -2.33 0.56
N PHE A 93 -1.04 -1.45 1.47
CA PHE A 93 -1.86 -0.30 1.87
C PHE A 93 -2.00 0.77 0.77
N ALA A 94 -1.05 0.88 -0.15
CA ALA A 94 -1.24 1.71 -1.34
C ALA A 94 -2.34 1.15 -2.27
N ARG A 95 -2.43 -0.18 -2.39
CA ARG A 95 -3.43 -0.88 -3.22
C ARG A 95 -4.79 -1.01 -2.55
N GLN A 96 -4.84 -1.12 -1.23
CA GLN A 96 -6.04 -1.26 -0.42
C GLN A 96 -5.89 -0.43 0.86
N PRO A 97 -5.99 0.89 0.75
CA PRO A 97 -5.89 1.72 1.94
C PRO A 97 -7.13 1.49 2.83
N PRO A 98 -6.98 1.41 4.17
CA PRO A 98 -8.12 1.18 5.03
C PRO A 98 -9.03 2.42 5.03
N PRO A 99 -10.36 2.25 4.94
CA PRO A 99 -11.30 3.37 4.96
C PRO A 99 -11.10 4.28 6.17
N GLY A 100 -11.29 5.59 6.00
CA GLY A 100 -11.14 6.58 7.07
C GLY A 100 -9.69 6.86 7.49
N THR A 101 -8.69 6.27 6.83
CA THR A 101 -7.28 6.60 7.04
C THR A 101 -6.82 7.71 6.09
N LEU A 102 -5.73 8.39 6.48
CA LEU A 102 -5.03 9.35 5.62
C LEU A 102 -4.66 8.76 4.25
N LEU A 103 -4.29 7.48 4.20
CA LEU A 103 -3.95 6.79 2.94
C LEU A 103 -5.17 6.60 2.03
N ALA A 104 -6.34 6.31 2.60
CA ALA A 104 -7.58 6.18 1.83
C ALA A 104 -8.01 7.54 1.29
N TRP A 105 -7.97 8.56 2.15
CA TRP A 105 -8.21 9.94 1.74
C TRP A 105 -7.25 10.36 0.62
N GLN A 106 -5.94 10.11 0.73
CA GLN A 106 -4.97 10.44 -0.33
C GLN A 106 -5.25 9.72 -1.65
N ARG A 107 -5.70 8.46 -1.61
CA ARG A 107 -6.04 7.69 -2.81
C ARG A 107 -7.37 8.15 -3.43
N GLU A 108 -8.36 8.46 -2.61
CA GLU A 108 -9.67 8.96 -3.05
C GLU A 108 -9.57 10.38 -3.60
N GLN A 109 -8.73 11.22 -2.98
CA GLN A 109 -8.35 12.51 -3.52
C GLN A 109 -7.40 12.39 -4.71
N GLY A 110 -6.78 11.20 -4.84
CA GLY A 110 -5.87 10.73 -5.88
C GLY A 110 -5.41 11.86 -6.74
N GLY A 111 -4.61 12.76 -6.19
CA GLY A 111 -4.35 14.02 -6.86
C GLY A 111 -3.05 14.63 -6.41
N ARG A 112 -2.31 15.18 -7.36
CA ARG A 112 -1.01 15.81 -7.10
C ARG A 112 -1.25 17.18 -6.50
N GLU A 113 -0.63 17.45 -5.35
CA GLU A 113 -0.58 18.80 -4.82
C GLU A 113 0.35 19.67 -5.67
N VAL A 114 -0.17 20.81 -6.15
CA VAL A 114 0.57 21.82 -6.89
C VAL A 114 0.42 23.15 -6.17
N THR A 115 1.54 23.76 -5.79
CA THR A 115 1.55 25.13 -5.25
C THR A 115 1.67 26.10 -6.41
N ILE A 116 0.66 26.97 -6.54
CA ILE A 116 0.56 27.97 -7.61
C ILE A 116 1.71 28.96 -7.50
N VAL A 117 2.46 29.12 -8.59
CA VAL A 117 3.49 30.15 -8.74
C VAL A 117 3.03 31.28 -9.65
N GLU A 118 3.81 32.35 -9.71
CA GLU A 118 3.51 33.47 -10.59
C GLU A 118 3.48 33.00 -12.06
N GLY A 119 2.34 33.25 -12.72
CA GLY A 119 2.12 32.87 -14.12
C GLY A 119 1.23 31.63 -14.32
N ASP A 120 0.95 30.86 -13.27
CA ASP A 120 0.11 29.66 -13.38
C ASP A 120 -1.37 30.00 -13.64
N THR A 121 -2.00 29.24 -14.54
CA THR A 121 -3.45 29.26 -14.76
C THR A 121 -4.07 27.88 -14.57
N LEU A 122 -5.36 27.82 -14.19
CA LEU A 122 -6.07 26.54 -14.07
C LEU A 122 -6.07 25.73 -15.38
N SER A 123 -6.14 26.41 -16.53
CA SER A 123 -6.15 25.77 -17.85
C SER A 123 -4.82 25.10 -18.17
N GLU A 124 -3.69 25.78 -17.93
CA GLU A 124 -2.36 25.21 -18.18
C GLU A 124 -2.05 24.05 -17.23
N ILE A 125 -2.45 24.17 -15.96
CA ILE A 125 -2.32 23.06 -14.99
C ILE A 125 -3.21 21.89 -15.43
N ALA A 126 -4.46 22.14 -15.83
CA ALA A 126 -5.33 21.10 -16.34
C ALA A 126 -4.71 20.34 -17.53
N GLU A 127 -4.16 21.07 -18.49
CA GLU A 127 -3.49 20.50 -19.67
C GLU A 127 -2.22 19.71 -19.28
N GLN A 128 -1.37 20.27 -18.43
CA GLN A 128 -0.14 19.63 -17.97
C GLN A 128 -0.39 18.28 -17.28
N PHE A 129 -1.46 18.21 -16.50
CA PHE A 129 -1.81 17.02 -15.73
C PHE A 129 -2.84 16.12 -16.44
N GLY A 130 -3.30 16.49 -17.63
CA GLY A 130 -4.22 15.69 -18.44
C GLY A 130 -5.62 15.57 -17.84
N VAL A 131 -6.09 16.60 -17.16
CA VAL A 131 -7.38 16.64 -16.45
C VAL A 131 -8.23 17.81 -16.93
N SER A 132 -9.49 17.88 -16.52
CA SER A 132 -10.34 19.03 -16.84
C SER A 132 -10.21 20.14 -15.79
N VAL A 133 -10.38 21.40 -16.22
CA VAL A 133 -10.49 22.54 -15.28
C VAL A 133 -11.65 22.32 -14.31
N ALA A 134 -12.76 21.75 -14.78
CA ALA A 134 -13.92 21.44 -13.95
C ALA A 134 -13.58 20.46 -12.82
N SER A 135 -12.83 19.39 -13.11
CA SER A 135 -12.40 18.43 -12.09
C SER A 135 -11.47 19.05 -11.06
N ILE A 136 -10.52 19.90 -11.47
CA ILE A 136 -9.67 20.63 -10.52
C ILE A 136 -10.52 21.52 -9.60
N LYS A 137 -11.50 22.23 -10.17
CA LYS A 137 -12.37 23.12 -9.40
C LYS A 137 -13.23 22.37 -8.40
N GLU A 138 -13.83 21.25 -8.81
CA GLU A 138 -14.66 20.41 -7.94
C GLU A 138 -13.85 19.85 -6.77
N THR A 139 -12.66 19.29 -7.05
CA THR A 139 -11.76 18.74 -6.02
C THR A 139 -11.31 19.79 -5.01
N ASN A 140 -11.12 21.05 -5.45
CA ASN A 140 -10.61 22.14 -4.61
C ASN A 140 -11.70 23.10 -4.10
N GLY A 141 -12.98 22.82 -4.34
CA GLY A 141 -14.09 23.69 -3.93
C GLY A 141 -14.05 25.09 -4.56
N LEU A 142 -13.47 25.23 -5.76
CA LEU A 142 -13.32 26.51 -6.45
C LEU A 142 -14.59 26.87 -7.22
N ASN A 143 -15.25 27.96 -6.82
CA ASN A 143 -16.45 28.45 -7.49
C ASN A 143 -16.14 29.31 -8.74
N ARG A 144 -14.88 29.68 -8.95
CA ARG A 144 -14.41 30.59 -9.99
C ARG A 144 -13.07 30.11 -10.52
N ASP A 145 -12.66 30.61 -11.68
CA ASP A 145 -11.39 30.22 -12.31
C ASP A 145 -10.18 31.02 -11.75
N VAL A 146 -10.34 31.62 -10.57
CA VAL A 146 -9.34 32.48 -9.93
C VAL A 146 -8.56 31.66 -8.92
N ILE A 147 -7.24 31.66 -9.09
CA ILE A 147 -6.25 31.02 -8.21
C ILE A 147 -5.22 32.06 -7.77
N PHE A 148 -4.64 31.88 -6.59
CA PHE A 148 -3.70 32.82 -6.00
C PHE A 148 -2.30 32.21 -5.88
N VAL A 149 -1.26 33.03 -6.09
CA VAL A 149 0.12 32.61 -5.86
C VAL A 149 0.30 32.16 -4.41
N GLY A 150 0.95 31.01 -4.22
CA GLY A 150 1.13 30.35 -2.93
C GLY A 150 -0.04 29.47 -2.49
N GLN A 151 -1.15 29.43 -3.25
CA GLN A 151 -2.24 28.50 -3.03
C GLN A 151 -1.81 27.08 -3.40
N THR A 152 -2.13 26.08 -2.57
CA THR A 152 -1.95 24.66 -2.93
C THR A 152 -3.26 24.10 -3.45
N LEU A 153 -3.23 23.51 -4.64
CA LEU A 153 -4.35 22.81 -5.27
C LEU A 153 -4.07 21.31 -5.33
N VAL A 154 -5.10 20.52 -5.07
CA VAL A 154 -5.11 19.06 -5.28
C VAL A 154 -5.58 18.78 -6.70
N ILE A 155 -4.69 18.30 -7.57
CA ILE A 155 -5.00 18.02 -8.98
C ILE A 155 -5.41 16.55 -9.13
N PRO A 156 -6.69 16.20 -9.33
CA PRO A 156 -7.15 14.82 -9.36
C PRO A 156 -6.46 14.01 -10.49
N GLU A 157 -6.25 12.72 -10.28
CA GLU A 157 -5.70 11.75 -11.22
C GLU A 157 -6.87 11.24 -12.06
N GLY A 158 -7.19 12.00 -13.10
CA GLY A 158 -8.14 11.59 -14.12
C GLY A 158 -7.44 10.80 -15.23
N ARG A 159 -7.91 9.57 -15.50
CA ARG A 159 -7.90 9.05 -16.88
C ARG A 159 -8.82 9.94 -17.74
N PRO A 160 -8.48 10.15 -19.02
CA PRO A 160 -9.06 11.17 -19.90
C PRO A 160 -10.59 11.15 -19.98
#